data_AF-A0A961J2M0-F1
#
_entry.id   AF-A0A961J2M0-F1
#
_cell.length_a   1.000
_cell.length_b   1.000
_cell.length_c   1.000
_cell.angle_alpha   90.00
_cell.angle_beta   90.00
_cell.angle_gamma   90.00
#
_symmetry.space_group_name_H-M   'P 1'
#
loop_
_entity.id
_entity.type
_entity.pdbx_description
1 polymer ?
#
loop_
_entity_poly.entity_id
_entity_poly.type
_entity_poly.pdbx_seq_one_letter_code
_entity_poly.pdbx_strand_id
1 'polypeptide(L)'
;MRFFVFIFLMLAGAVQAQVRDSVFATYDDYAAFVDKRIQTRDFIELVQVLGGRDEYTPEQLRSVDMQLKAAFPVDLQNASVFRKEDLGGGVVQEARIYWTGEVYAFFYAILHMRGDDLVVINFTLNSSINEIMAKF
;
A
#
# COMPACT_ATOMS: atom_id res chain seq x y z
N MET A 1 12.13 63.83 5.73
CA MET A 1 10.90 63.06 5.57
C MET A 1 11.17 61.61 5.97
N ARG A 2 10.49 61.10 6.99
CA ARG A 2 10.50 59.70 7.39
C ARG A 2 9.66 58.92 6.39
N PHE A 3 10.16 57.85 5.79
CA PHE A 3 9.32 56.87 5.09
C PHE A 3 9.67 55.45 5.55
N PHE A 4 8.60 54.76 5.92
CA PHE A 4 8.53 53.44 6.56
C PHE A 4 9.01 52.32 5.63
N VAL A 5 9.84 51.42 6.16
CA VAL A 5 10.06 50.08 5.56
C VAL A 5 8.94 49.17 6.07
N PHE A 6 8.06 48.73 5.18
CA PHE A 6 7.09 47.66 5.46
C PHE A 6 7.78 46.32 5.20
N ILE A 7 8.12 45.61 6.28
CA ILE A 7 8.55 44.20 6.20
C ILE A 7 7.28 43.36 6.06
N PHE A 8 7.11 42.75 4.89
CA PHE A 8 6.07 41.76 4.63
C PHE A 8 6.54 40.43 5.25
N LEU A 9 6.05 40.11 6.45
CA LEU A 9 6.24 38.79 7.06
C LEU A 9 5.50 37.77 6.18
N MET A 10 6.22 37.01 5.36
CA MET A 10 5.66 35.82 4.73
C MET A 10 5.39 34.80 5.83
N LEU A 11 4.13 34.66 6.21
CA LEU A 11 3.63 33.50 6.94
C LEU A 11 3.84 32.27 6.04
N ALA A 12 4.96 31.58 6.25
CA ALA A 12 5.16 30.22 5.79
C ALA A 12 4.19 29.34 6.59
N GLY A 13 2.94 29.30 6.14
CA GLY A 13 1.97 28.32 6.59
C GLY A 13 2.55 26.95 6.25
N ALA A 14 2.90 26.18 7.28
CA ALA A 14 3.22 24.78 7.12
C ALA A 14 1.98 24.11 6.49
N VAL A 15 2.06 23.84 5.19
CA VAL A 15 1.13 22.98 4.51
C VAL A 15 1.26 21.64 5.22
N GLN A 16 0.29 21.29 6.07
CA GLN A 16 0.20 19.92 6.55
C GLN A 16 0.02 19.07 5.30
N ALA A 17 1.07 18.32 4.95
CA ALA A 17 0.98 17.27 3.95
C ALA A 17 -0.17 16.36 4.40
N GLN A 18 -1.32 16.49 3.74
CA GLN A 18 -2.39 15.53 3.90
C GLN A 18 -1.77 14.19 3.54
N VAL A 19 -1.69 13.28 4.52
CA VAL A 19 -1.28 11.90 4.26
C VAL A 19 -2.35 11.32 3.34
N ARG A 20 -2.06 11.26 2.04
CA ARG A 20 -2.96 10.69 1.04
C ARG A 20 -2.76 9.19 1.09
N ASP A 21 -3.64 8.51 1.83
CA ASP A 21 -3.61 7.05 1.88
C ASP A 21 -3.79 6.48 0.47
N SER A 22 -3.13 5.36 0.23
CA SER A 22 -3.13 4.61 -1.02
C SER A 22 -2.53 5.33 -2.24
N VAL A 23 -1.91 6.51 -2.08
CA VAL A 23 -1.32 7.26 -3.20
C VAL A 23 0.20 7.17 -3.15
N PHE A 24 0.79 6.76 -4.27
CA PHE A 24 2.24 6.62 -4.48
C PHE A 24 2.67 7.50 -5.66
N ALA A 25 3.89 8.04 -5.63
CA ALA A 25 4.39 8.86 -6.73
C ALA A 25 4.66 8.00 -7.98
N THR A 26 5.20 6.79 -7.78
CA THR A 26 5.51 5.87 -8.88
C THR A 26 5.08 4.45 -8.55
N TYR A 27 5.04 3.61 -9.59
CA TYR A 27 4.87 2.17 -9.42
C TYR A 27 5.99 1.54 -8.58
N ASP A 28 7.23 2.01 -8.74
CA ASP A 28 8.37 1.47 -8.00
C ASP A 28 8.26 1.77 -6.51
N ASP A 29 7.78 2.97 -6.14
CA ASP A 29 7.52 3.33 -4.73
C ASP A 29 6.43 2.43 -4.13
N TYR A 30 5.35 2.20 -4.87
CA TYR A 30 4.28 1.28 -4.50
C TYR A 30 4.80 -0.15 -4.32
N ALA A 31 5.54 -0.66 -5.31
CA ALA A 31 6.07 -2.02 -5.30
C ALA A 31 7.02 -2.23 -4.12
N ALA A 32 7.96 -1.30 -3.91
CA ALA A 32 8.90 -1.36 -2.81
C ALA A 32 8.20 -1.30 -1.44
N PHE A 33 7.15 -0.48 -1.31
CA PHE A 33 6.36 -0.41 -0.10
C PHE A 33 5.66 -1.74 0.21
N VAL A 34 4.89 -2.27 -0.76
CA VAL A 34 4.12 -3.52 -0.58
C VAL A 34 5.06 -4.69 -0.31
N ASP A 35 6.12 -4.82 -1.10
CA ASP A 35 7.07 -5.93 -0.98
C ASP A 35 7.73 -5.90 0.40
N LYS A 36 8.25 -4.75 0.83
CA LYS A 36 8.88 -4.62 2.15
C LYS A 36 7.91 -5.02 3.27
N ARG A 37 6.69 -4.48 3.27
CA ARG A 37 5.73 -4.70 4.37
C ARG A 37 5.21 -6.13 4.43
N ILE A 38 4.98 -6.78 3.29
CA ILE A 38 4.58 -8.19 3.29
C ILE A 38 5.75 -9.08 3.70
N GLN A 39 6.96 -8.82 3.17
CA GLN A 39 8.16 -9.59 3.49
C GLN A 39 8.53 -9.53 4.97
N THR A 40 8.49 -8.35 5.58
CA THR A 40 8.77 -8.16 7.02
C THR A 40 7.53 -8.35 7.91
N ARG A 41 6.39 -8.78 7.32
CA ARG A 41 5.12 -9.03 8.02
C ARG A 41 4.62 -7.85 8.85
N ASP A 42 4.81 -6.65 8.32
CA ASP A 42 4.31 -5.41 8.90
C ASP A 42 2.92 -5.09 8.31
N PHE A 43 1.96 -5.95 8.68
CA PHE A 43 0.60 -5.90 8.10
C PHE A 43 -0.21 -4.72 8.61
N ILE A 44 0.11 -4.22 9.81
CA ILE A 44 -0.50 -3.00 10.37
C ILE A 44 -0.20 -1.82 9.45
N GLU A 45 1.08 -1.58 9.14
CA GLU A 45 1.45 -0.46 8.27
C GLU A 45 0.95 -0.68 6.83
N LEU A 46 0.99 -1.92 6.33
CA LEU A 46 0.42 -2.26 5.02
C LEU A 46 -1.06 -1.83 4.92
N VAL A 47 -1.90 -2.23 5.87
CA VAL A 47 -3.34 -1.90 5.88
C VAL A 47 -3.54 -0.40 6.06
N GLN A 48 -2.81 0.25 6.97
CA GLN A 48 -2.99 1.68 7.25
C GLN A 48 -2.58 2.58 6.09
N VAL A 49 -1.60 2.18 5.27
CA VAL A 49 -1.16 2.97 4.11
C VAL A 49 -1.98 2.65 2.88
N LEU A 50 -2.44 1.41 2.68
CA LEU A 50 -3.24 1.01 1.52
C LEU A 50 -4.74 1.28 1.67
N GLY A 51 -5.15 2.14 2.61
CA GLY A 51 -6.50 2.68 2.70
C GLY A 51 -7.39 2.09 3.80
N GLY A 52 -6.89 1.14 4.60
CA GLY A 52 -7.64 0.54 5.71
C GLY A 52 -7.61 1.34 7.02
N ARG A 53 -7.01 2.54 7.06
CA ARG A 53 -6.88 3.33 8.30
C ARG A 53 -8.23 3.69 8.92
N ASP A 54 -9.22 3.98 8.08
CA ASP A 54 -10.59 4.32 8.51
C ASP A 54 -11.52 3.09 8.52
N GLU A 55 -11.08 1.95 7.97
CA GLU A 55 -11.85 0.71 7.89
C GLU A 55 -11.79 -0.12 9.18
N TYR A 56 -10.69 -0.02 9.94
CA TYR A 56 -10.43 -0.84 11.11
C TYR A 56 -10.17 0.00 12.35
N THR A 57 -10.80 -0.36 13.47
CA THR A 57 -10.36 0.14 14.77
C THR A 57 -8.96 -0.43 15.11
N PRO A 58 -8.20 0.20 16.01
CA PRO A 58 -6.89 -0.32 16.44
C PRO A 58 -6.94 -1.76 16.96
N GLU A 59 -8.03 -2.15 17.63
CA GLU A 59 -8.24 -3.50 18.15
C GLU A 59 -8.50 -4.50 17.02
N GLN A 60 -9.31 -4.12 16.04
CA GLN A 60 -9.57 -4.96 14.86
C GLN A 60 -8.29 -5.15 14.05
N LEU A 61 -7.51 -4.08 13.85
CA LEU A 61 -6.26 -4.15 13.12
C LEU A 61 -5.22 -5.03 13.81
N ARG A 62 -5.12 -4.97 15.15
CA ARG A 62 -4.28 -5.89 15.93
C ARG A 62 -4.73 -7.35 15.81
N SER A 63 -6.04 -7.61 15.78
CA SER A 63 -6.58 -8.96 15.58
C SER A 63 -6.23 -9.52 14.20
N VAL A 64 -6.39 -8.69 13.15
CA VAL A 64 -6.02 -9.06 11.77
C VAL A 64 -4.53 -9.31 11.65
N ASP A 65 -3.67 -8.46 12.23
CA ASP A 65 -2.22 -8.65 12.22
C ASP A 65 -1.80 -9.97 12.88
N MET A 66 -2.39 -10.33 14.02
CA MET A 66 -2.14 -11.62 14.67
C MET A 66 -2.55 -12.81 13.80
N GLN A 67 -3.71 -12.74 13.15
CA GLN A 67 -4.18 -13.81 12.26
C GLN A 67 -3.26 -13.97 11.04
N LEU A 68 -2.84 -12.87 10.43
CA LEU A 68 -1.91 -12.90 9.29
C LEU A 68 -0.52 -13.41 9.71
N LYS A 69 0.02 -13.01 10.86
CA LYS A 69 1.29 -13.52 11.37
C LYS A 69 1.23 -14.99 11.78
N ALA A 70 0.07 -15.48 12.21
CA ALA A 70 -0.15 -16.90 12.44
C ALA A 70 -0.18 -17.69 11.11
N ALA A 71 -0.79 -17.13 10.07
CA ALA A 71 -0.79 -17.73 8.72
C ALA A 71 0.59 -17.68 8.05
N PHE A 72 1.38 -16.65 8.34
CA PHE A 72 2.72 -16.42 7.78
C PHE A 72 3.75 -16.37 8.93
N PRO A 73 4.20 -17.53 9.45
CA PRO A 73 4.98 -17.60 10.69
C PRO A 73 6.41 -17.08 10.57
N VAL A 74 6.90 -16.87 9.36
CA VAL A 74 8.27 -16.41 9.06
C VAL A 74 8.24 -15.28 8.05
N ASP A 75 9.27 -14.45 8.08
CA ASP A 75 9.46 -13.41 7.06
C ASP A 75 9.64 -14.05 5.67
N LEU A 76 9.09 -13.39 4.66
CA LEU A 76 9.09 -13.87 3.28
C LEU A 76 10.29 -13.30 2.53
N GLN A 77 11.14 -14.15 1.96
CA GLN A 77 12.43 -13.73 1.40
C GLN A 77 12.33 -13.37 -0.09
N ASN A 78 11.38 -13.99 -0.79
CA ASN A 78 11.24 -13.87 -2.22
C ASN A 78 9.90 -13.23 -2.57
N ALA A 79 9.85 -12.58 -3.74
CA ALA A 79 8.66 -11.94 -4.27
C ALA A 79 8.65 -12.01 -5.79
N SER A 80 7.46 -12.07 -6.41
CA SER A 80 7.30 -11.93 -7.86
C SER A 80 5.89 -11.46 -8.21
N VAL A 81 5.77 -10.61 -9.22
CA VAL A 81 4.49 -10.35 -9.90
C VAL A 81 4.24 -11.50 -10.87
N PHE A 82 3.23 -12.33 -10.63
CA PHE A 82 2.95 -13.51 -11.45
C PHE A 82 1.77 -13.32 -12.42
N ARG A 83 0.94 -12.30 -12.22
CA ARG A 83 -0.13 -11.92 -13.15
C ARG A 83 -0.41 -10.43 -13.08
N LYS A 84 -0.59 -9.80 -14.24
CA LYS A 84 -0.93 -8.39 -14.38
C LYS A 84 -1.79 -8.20 -15.62
N GLU A 85 -2.90 -7.51 -15.50
CA GLU A 85 -3.83 -7.26 -16.60
C GLU A 85 -4.27 -5.80 -16.63
N ASP A 86 -4.15 -5.20 -17.81
CA ASP A 86 -4.67 -3.85 -18.08
C ASP A 86 -6.19 -3.93 -18.31
N LEU A 87 -6.94 -3.17 -17.50
CA LEU A 87 -8.39 -3.08 -17.57
C LEU A 87 -8.86 -1.85 -18.37
N GLY A 88 -7.91 -1.07 -18.92
CA GLY A 88 -8.16 0.16 -19.65
C GLY A 88 -8.31 1.38 -18.73
N GLY A 89 -8.21 2.57 -19.32
CA GLY A 89 -8.38 3.83 -18.58
C GLY A 89 -7.34 4.07 -17.48
N GLY A 90 -6.16 3.44 -17.59
CA GLY A 90 -5.12 3.50 -16.56
C GLY A 90 -5.35 2.59 -15.36
N VAL A 91 -6.38 1.74 -15.39
CA VAL A 91 -6.67 0.76 -14.33
C VAL A 91 -5.99 -0.56 -14.62
N VAL A 92 -5.33 -1.13 -13.62
CA VAL A 92 -4.61 -2.40 -13.74
C VAL A 92 -4.97 -3.29 -12.56
N GLN A 93 -5.18 -4.58 -12.82
CA GLN A 93 -5.20 -5.61 -11.78
C GLN A 93 -3.86 -6.35 -11.73
N GLU A 94 -3.32 -6.55 -10.54
CA GLU A 94 -1.99 -7.13 -10.33
C GLU A 94 -2.03 -8.17 -9.21
N ALA A 95 -1.35 -9.30 -9.41
CA ALA A 95 -1.14 -10.32 -8.41
C ALA A 95 0.34 -10.62 -8.19
N ARG A 96 0.71 -10.72 -6.92
CA ARG A 96 2.07 -11.00 -6.43
C ARG A 96 2.08 -12.25 -5.56
N ILE A 97 3.19 -12.97 -5.61
CA ILE A 97 3.47 -14.12 -4.76
C ILE A 97 4.72 -13.81 -3.93
N TYR A 98 4.68 -14.18 -2.66
CA TYR A 98 5.78 -14.06 -1.71
C TYR A 98 6.03 -15.41 -1.06
N TRP A 99 7.30 -15.77 -0.82
CA TRP A 99 7.60 -17.07 -0.20
C TRP A 99 8.92 -17.16 0.56
N THR A 100 8.93 -18.04 1.56
CA THR A 100 10.11 -18.58 2.25
C THR A 100 9.89 -20.08 2.47
N GLY A 101 10.73 -20.91 1.86
CA GLY A 101 10.54 -22.37 1.90
C GLY A 101 9.16 -22.74 1.33
N GLU A 102 8.34 -23.41 2.14
CA GLU A 102 6.98 -23.85 1.78
C GLU A 102 5.87 -22.86 2.22
N VAL A 103 6.24 -21.72 2.82
CA VAL A 103 5.29 -20.69 3.22
C VAL A 103 5.07 -19.75 2.04
N TYR A 104 3.81 -19.63 1.59
CA TYR A 104 3.41 -18.76 0.48
C TYR A 104 2.36 -17.75 0.93
N ALA A 105 2.52 -16.51 0.48
CA ALA A 105 1.49 -15.48 0.56
C ALA A 105 1.18 -14.95 -0.83
N PHE A 106 -0.09 -14.65 -1.08
CA PHE A 106 -0.58 -14.15 -2.35
C PHE A 106 -1.25 -12.80 -2.13
N PHE A 107 -0.79 -11.81 -2.88
CA PHE A 107 -1.31 -10.46 -2.83
C PHE A 107 -1.98 -10.12 -4.15
N TYR A 108 -3.06 -9.37 -4.08
CA TYR A 108 -3.79 -8.83 -5.22
C TYR A 108 -4.04 -7.36 -5.00
N ALA A 109 -3.98 -6.55 -6.06
CA ALA A 109 -4.42 -5.16 -6.02
C ALA A 109 -5.08 -4.71 -7.31
N ILE A 110 -6.04 -3.79 -7.17
CA ILE A 110 -6.48 -2.91 -8.25
C ILE A 110 -5.75 -1.58 -8.11
N LEU A 111 -5.08 -1.16 -9.17
CA LEU A 111 -4.28 0.05 -9.26
C LEU A 111 -4.88 1.00 -10.29
N HIS A 112 -4.77 2.30 -10.08
CA HIS A 112 -5.11 3.32 -11.05
C HIS A 112 -3.94 4.29 -11.23
N MET A 113 -3.36 4.29 -12.43
CA MET A 113 -2.31 5.20 -12.88
C MET A 113 -2.94 6.52 -13.33
N ARG A 114 -2.70 7.62 -12.62
CA ARG A 114 -3.30 8.93 -12.86
C ARG A 114 -2.26 9.96 -13.25
N GLY A 115 -1.62 9.79 -14.42
CA GLY A 115 -0.61 10.73 -14.92
C GLY A 115 0.64 10.79 -14.04
N ASP A 116 0.55 11.49 -12.91
CA ASP A 116 1.65 11.79 -11.98
C ASP A 116 1.61 10.98 -10.68
N ASP A 117 0.53 10.23 -10.42
CA ASP A 117 0.43 9.36 -9.24
C ASP A 117 -0.18 7.98 -9.54
N LEU A 118 0.08 7.03 -8.65
CA LEU A 118 -0.53 5.69 -8.62
C LEU A 118 -1.42 5.59 -7.39
N VAL A 119 -2.65 5.16 -7.58
CA VAL A 119 -3.59 4.92 -6.47
C VAL A 119 -3.94 3.45 -6.35
N VAL A 120 -3.78 2.90 -5.15
CA VAL A 120 -4.27 1.58 -4.80
C VAL A 120 -5.75 1.69 -4.46
N ILE A 121 -6.61 1.15 -5.32
CA ILE A 121 -8.07 1.20 -5.16
C ILE A 121 -8.54 0.13 -4.17
N ASN A 122 -7.94 -1.05 -4.26
CA ASN A 122 -8.28 -2.20 -3.42
C ASN A 122 -7.07 -3.12 -3.35
N PHE A 123 -6.92 -3.86 -2.26
CA PHE A 123 -5.97 -4.96 -2.17
C PHE A 123 -6.54 -6.15 -1.40
N THR A 124 -5.91 -7.31 -1.57
CA THR A 124 -6.20 -8.51 -0.78
C THR A 124 -4.90 -9.25 -0.53
N LEU A 125 -4.68 -9.71 0.70
CA LEU A 125 -3.60 -10.62 1.06
C LEU A 125 -4.22 -11.94 1.54
N ASN A 126 -3.75 -13.07 1.04
CA ASN A 126 -4.28 -14.36 1.40
C ASN A 126 -3.20 -15.46 1.35
N SER A 127 -3.38 -16.54 2.12
CA SER A 127 -2.53 -17.74 2.03
C SER A 127 -2.99 -18.72 0.95
N SER A 128 -4.22 -18.56 0.44
CA SER A 128 -4.79 -19.36 -0.63
C SER A 128 -4.69 -18.66 -1.97
N ILE A 129 -4.06 -19.31 -2.96
CA ILE A 129 -4.01 -18.82 -4.33
C ILE A 129 -5.40 -18.75 -4.97
N ASN A 130 -6.33 -19.63 -4.58
CA ASN A 130 -7.68 -19.67 -5.15
C ASN A 130 -8.45 -18.37 -4.90
N GLU A 131 -8.28 -17.77 -3.71
CA GLU A 131 -8.90 -16.49 -3.35
C GLU A 131 -8.40 -15.34 -4.23
N ILE A 132 -7.16 -15.42 -4.71
CA ILE A 132 -6.57 -14.43 -5.62
C ILE A 132 -7.01 -14.70 -7.05
N MET A 133 -6.98 -15.96 -7.49
CA MET A 133 -7.35 -16.33 -8.86
C MET A 133 -8.83 -16.09 -9.16
N ALA A 134 -9.71 -16.16 -8.17
CA ALA A 134 -11.13 -15.85 -8.32
C ALA A 134 -11.43 -14.36 -8.57
N LYS A 135 -10.43 -13.47 -8.47
CA LYS A 135 -10.59 -12.03 -8.70
C LYS A 135 -10.30 -11.60 -10.14
N PHE A 136 -9.69 -12.48 -10.93
CA PHE A 136 -9.45 -12.29 -12.37
C PHE A 136 -10.57 -12.93 -13.17
#